data_AF-A0A0D7AT87-F1
#
_entry.id   AF-A0A0D7AT87-F1
#
_cell.length_a   1.000
_cell.length_b   1.000
_cell.length_c   1.000
_cell.angle_alpha   90.00
_cell.angle_beta   90.00
_cell.angle_gamma   90.00
#
_symmetry.space_group_name_H-M   'P 1'
#
loop_
_entity.id
_entity.type
_entity.pdbx_description
1 polymer ?
#
loop_
_entity_poly.entity_id
_entity_poly.type
_entity_poly.pdbx_seq_one_letter_code
_entity_poly.pdbx_strand_id
1 'polypeptide(L)'
;ARRDGWFHDGRLIISHGGGKGANLARLASGKYISKTATDQLESDWSVRALLNTYHERLSMVLLIDDRYPHFPYDLANSRRMGGGNGYTYVVLGFYFIKDTWVELEPSDSKDGAAVVRYKFAFQWCDGQPCPWWLSKE
;
A
#
# COMPACT_ATOMS: atom_id res chain seq x y z
N ALA A 1 -5.39 4.85 14.60
CA ALA A 1 -5.10 3.52 14.00
C ALA A 1 -3.75 3.58 13.29
N ARG A 2 -3.03 2.45 13.13
CA ARG A 2 -1.84 2.42 12.25
C ARG A 2 -2.30 2.52 10.79
N ARG A 3 -1.58 3.28 9.95
CA ARG A 3 -1.95 3.52 8.55
C ARG A 3 -2.04 2.21 7.76
N ASP A 4 -0.99 1.39 7.89
CA ASP A 4 -0.87 0.08 7.27
C ASP A 4 -0.56 -0.98 8.35
N GLY A 5 -0.71 -2.25 8.02
CA GLY A 5 -0.38 -3.36 8.90
C GLY A 5 0.12 -4.59 8.16
N TRP A 6 1.11 -5.25 8.75
CA TRP A 6 1.73 -6.47 8.25
C TRP A 6 1.46 -7.60 9.25
N PHE A 7 0.68 -8.60 8.85
CA PHE A 7 0.19 -9.66 9.73
C PHE A 7 0.44 -11.05 9.13
N HIS A 8 0.54 -12.07 9.99
CA HIS A 8 0.77 -13.46 9.60
C HIS A 8 1.92 -13.60 8.59
N ASP A 9 3.04 -12.94 8.91
CA ASP A 9 4.25 -12.90 8.09
C ASP A 9 4.01 -12.44 6.64
N GLY A 10 3.13 -11.45 6.48
CA GLY A 10 2.79 -10.87 5.18
C GLY A 10 1.67 -11.58 4.46
N ARG A 11 1.11 -12.67 5.00
CA ARG A 11 -0.04 -13.34 4.40
C ARG A 11 -1.33 -12.55 4.54
N LEU A 12 -1.40 -11.62 5.49
CA LEU A 12 -2.46 -10.65 5.62
C LEU A 12 -1.85 -9.25 5.72
N ILE A 13 -2.20 -8.37 4.80
CA ILE A 13 -1.71 -7.00 4.75
C ILE A 13 -2.91 -6.07 4.82
N ILE A 14 -2.90 -5.11 5.74
CA ILE A 14 -3.87 -4.02 5.77
C ILE A 14 -3.20 -2.80 5.15
N SER A 15 -3.83 -2.23 4.14
CA SER A 15 -3.40 -0.97 3.52
C SER A 15 -4.63 -0.14 3.16
N HIS A 16 -4.40 0.98 2.47
CA HIS A 16 -5.40 1.98 2.17
C HIS A 16 -5.47 2.29 0.67
N GLY A 17 -6.59 2.85 0.23
CA GLY A 17 -6.75 3.33 -1.13
C GLY A 17 -5.66 4.36 -1.48
N GLY A 18 -5.19 4.35 -2.72
CA GLY A 18 -4.22 5.34 -3.20
C GLY A 18 -4.86 6.72 -3.43
N GLY A 19 -4.04 7.77 -3.38
CA GLY A 19 -4.46 9.14 -3.70
C GLY A 19 -5.05 9.92 -2.51
N LYS A 20 -5.29 11.22 -2.73
CA LYS A 20 -5.81 12.18 -1.73
C LYS A 20 -4.97 12.34 -0.45
N GLY A 21 -3.74 11.84 -0.46
CA GLY A 21 -2.72 12.13 0.55
C GLY A 21 -2.16 13.55 0.40
N ALA A 22 -1.58 14.07 1.48
CA ALA A 22 -0.88 15.34 1.43
C ALA A 22 0.40 15.19 0.57
N ASN A 23 0.67 16.15 -0.31
CA ASN A 23 1.88 16.14 -1.13
C ASN A 23 2.40 17.56 -1.42
N LEU A 24 3.70 17.65 -1.72
CA LEU A 24 4.33 18.86 -2.23
C LEU A 24 4.26 18.85 -3.75
N ALA A 25 3.36 19.64 -4.32
CA ALA A 25 3.26 19.82 -5.76
C ALA A 25 4.24 20.93 -6.20
N ARG A 26 5.08 20.64 -7.19
CA ARG A 26 5.94 21.66 -7.81
C ARG A 26 5.16 22.37 -8.91
N LEU A 27 5.03 23.68 -8.80
CA LEU A 27 4.46 24.53 -9.84
C LEU A 27 5.43 24.69 -11.01
N ALA A 28 4.89 25.07 -12.17
CA ALA A 28 5.69 25.47 -13.34
C ALA A 28 6.67 26.62 -13.03
N SER A 29 6.35 27.47 -12.06
CA SER A 29 7.22 28.54 -11.56
C SER A 29 8.38 28.06 -10.69
N GLY A 30 8.51 26.76 -10.42
CA GLY A 30 9.52 26.18 -9.52
C GLY A 30 9.18 26.27 -8.04
N LYS A 31 8.10 26.97 -7.67
CA LYS A 31 7.60 27.04 -6.29
C LYS A 31 6.90 25.75 -5.88
N TYR A 32 7.09 25.31 -4.64
CA TYR A 32 6.35 24.20 -4.06
C TYR A 32 5.06 24.70 -3.39
N ILE A 33 3.95 24.02 -3.65
CA ILE A 33 2.69 24.19 -2.94
C ILE A 33 2.39 22.91 -2.17
N SER A 34 2.14 23.05 -0.88
CA SER A 34 1.60 21.97 -0.07
C SER A 34 0.13 21.79 -0.42
N LYS A 35 -0.22 20.59 -0.87
CA LYS A 35 -1.60 20.14 -1.00
C LYS A 35 -1.94 19.35 0.26
N THR A 36 -3.01 19.74 0.94
CA THR A 36 -3.52 19.01 2.10
C THR A 36 -4.18 17.71 1.67
N ALA A 37 -4.19 16.75 2.59
CA ALA A 37 -4.96 15.54 2.39
C ALA A 37 -6.46 15.89 2.33
N THR A 38 -7.23 15.15 1.53
CA THR A 38 -8.68 15.29 1.45
C THR A 38 -9.34 13.92 1.58
N ASP A 39 -10.64 13.87 1.74
CA ASP A 39 -11.40 12.62 1.79
C ASP A 39 -11.23 11.79 0.51
N GLN A 40 -11.21 10.47 0.70
CA GLN A 40 -11.36 9.49 -0.36
C GLN A 40 -12.84 9.21 -0.59
N LEU A 41 -13.22 9.09 -1.86
CA LEU A 41 -14.57 8.77 -2.30
C LEU A 41 -14.57 7.43 -3.05
N GLU A 42 -15.69 6.71 -3.03
CA GLU A 42 -15.87 5.48 -3.82
C GLU A 42 -15.66 5.71 -5.32
N SER A 43 -15.92 6.93 -5.79
CA SER A 43 -15.78 7.32 -7.19
C SER A 43 -14.32 7.64 -7.58
N ASP A 44 -13.40 7.78 -6.63
CA ASP A 44 -11.99 7.95 -6.92
C ASP A 44 -11.46 6.70 -7.61
N TRP A 45 -10.74 6.86 -8.72
CA TRP A 45 -10.42 5.74 -9.61
C TRP A 45 -9.66 4.59 -8.94
N SER A 46 -8.71 4.91 -8.05
CA SER A 46 -7.94 3.94 -7.28
C SER A 46 -8.83 3.18 -6.28
N VAL A 47 -9.69 3.90 -5.55
CA VAL A 47 -10.63 3.31 -4.58
C VAL A 47 -11.65 2.44 -5.31
N ARG A 48 -12.28 2.97 -6.36
CA ARG A 48 -13.25 2.26 -7.19
C ARG A 48 -12.68 0.96 -7.76
N ALA A 49 -11.43 0.97 -8.23
CA ALA A 49 -10.78 -0.23 -8.76
C ALA A 49 -10.62 -1.32 -7.69
N LEU A 50 -10.23 -0.93 -6.47
CA LEU A 50 -10.10 -1.87 -5.34
C LEU A 50 -11.47 -2.39 -4.88
N LEU A 51 -12.48 -1.52 -4.79
CA LEU A 51 -13.86 -1.93 -4.47
C LEU A 51 -14.41 -2.92 -5.52
N ASN A 52 -14.21 -2.64 -6.81
CA ASN A 52 -14.62 -3.56 -7.86
C ASN A 52 -13.87 -4.90 -7.76
N THR A 53 -12.57 -4.88 -7.48
CA THR A 53 -11.78 -6.11 -7.26
C THR A 53 -12.34 -6.91 -6.08
N TYR A 54 -12.72 -6.25 -4.99
CA TYR A 54 -13.34 -6.87 -3.83
C TYR A 54 -14.69 -7.52 -4.17
N HIS A 55 -15.58 -6.79 -4.84
CA HIS A 55 -16.91 -7.28 -5.23
C HIS A 55 -16.84 -8.46 -6.21
N GLU A 56 -15.96 -8.37 -7.20
CA GLU A 56 -15.74 -9.42 -8.21
C GLU A 56 -14.85 -10.57 -7.71
N ARG A 57 -14.33 -10.47 -6.48
CA ARG A 57 -13.43 -11.46 -5.84
C ARG A 57 -12.22 -11.81 -6.71
N LEU A 58 -11.65 -10.81 -7.36
CA LEU A 58 -10.51 -10.99 -8.26
C LEU A 58 -9.21 -11.07 -7.45
N SER A 59 -8.33 -11.99 -7.85
CA SER A 59 -6.95 -12.01 -7.36
C SER A 59 -6.13 -10.92 -8.05
N MET A 60 -5.20 -10.32 -7.31
CA MET A 60 -4.29 -9.28 -7.80
C MET A 60 -2.87 -9.50 -7.28
N VAL A 61 -1.89 -8.98 -8.03
CA VAL A 61 -0.49 -9.02 -7.60
C VAL A 61 -0.21 -7.82 -6.70
N LEU A 62 0.37 -8.07 -5.53
CA LEU A 62 0.92 -7.00 -4.69
C LEU A 62 2.40 -6.77 -4.99
N LEU A 63 2.74 -5.49 -5.14
CA LEU A 63 4.11 -5.01 -5.18
C LEU A 63 4.42 -4.29 -3.87
N ILE A 64 5.66 -4.40 -3.41
CA ILE A 64 6.17 -3.64 -2.26
C ILE A 64 7.42 -2.88 -2.68
N ASP A 65 7.57 -1.67 -2.16
CA ASP A 65 8.74 -0.83 -2.42
C ASP A 65 9.78 -0.90 -1.30
N ASP A 66 10.99 -0.48 -1.61
CA ASP A 66 12.14 -0.44 -0.71
C ASP A 66 12.03 0.58 0.44
N ARG A 67 10.95 1.35 0.48
CA ARG A 67 10.67 2.34 1.53
C ARG A 67 9.50 1.93 2.40
N TYR A 68 8.91 0.75 2.18
CA TYR A 68 7.79 0.29 3.00
C TYR A 68 8.26 -0.13 4.40
N PRO A 69 7.89 0.60 5.47
CA PRO A 69 8.54 0.43 6.78
C PRO A 69 8.28 -0.91 7.47
N HIS A 70 7.22 -1.62 7.09
CA HIS A 70 6.84 -2.88 7.71
C HIS A 70 7.41 -4.11 6.98
N PHE A 71 8.13 -3.92 5.87
CA PHE A 71 8.73 -5.06 5.16
C PHE A 71 10.02 -5.52 5.88
N PRO A 72 10.17 -6.82 6.19
CA PRO A 72 11.29 -7.29 7.01
C PRO A 72 12.64 -7.35 6.28
N TYR A 73 12.71 -7.00 4.99
CA TYR A 73 13.93 -7.07 4.18
C TYR A 73 14.35 -5.69 3.67
N ASP A 74 15.64 -5.41 3.76
CA ASP A 74 16.25 -4.25 3.11
C ASP A 74 16.42 -4.52 1.61
N LEU A 75 15.43 -4.10 0.84
CA LEU A 75 15.43 -4.26 -0.60
C LEU A 75 16.52 -3.41 -1.27
N ALA A 76 16.75 -2.18 -0.81
CA ALA A 76 17.71 -1.25 -1.40
C ALA A 76 19.16 -1.74 -1.31
N ASN A 77 19.51 -2.45 -0.24
CA ASN A 77 20.86 -2.99 -0.02
C ASN A 77 21.00 -4.48 -0.34
N SER A 78 19.92 -5.14 -0.79
CA SER A 78 19.98 -6.55 -1.20
C SER A 78 20.85 -6.74 -2.45
N ARG A 79 21.56 -7.88 -2.51
CA ARG A 79 22.43 -8.22 -3.65
C ARG A 79 21.61 -8.80 -4.80
N ARG A 80 21.74 -8.20 -5.99
CA ARG A 80 21.26 -8.84 -7.22
C ARG A 80 22.20 -9.95 -7.65
N MET A 81 21.66 -10.99 -8.29
CA MET A 81 22.41 -12.10 -8.90
C MET A 81 23.46 -11.66 -9.96
N GLY A 82 23.47 -10.38 -10.36
CA GLY A 82 24.45 -9.80 -11.29
C GLY A 82 25.37 -8.72 -10.71
N GLY A 83 25.49 -8.61 -9.37
CA GLY A 83 26.37 -7.64 -8.72
C GLY A 83 25.87 -6.18 -8.71
N GLY A 84 24.65 -5.93 -9.20
CA GLY A 84 23.98 -4.62 -9.10
C GLY A 84 23.37 -4.37 -7.72
N ASN A 85 23.18 -3.10 -7.39
CA ASN A 85 22.60 -2.66 -6.12
C ASN A 85 21.06 -2.80 -6.12
N GLY A 86 20.52 -3.46 -5.09
CA GLY A 86 19.15 -3.31 -4.57
C GLY A 86 17.96 -3.60 -5.48
N TYR A 87 16.76 -3.72 -4.92
CA TYR A 87 15.49 -3.71 -5.66
C TYR A 87 14.66 -2.52 -5.17
N THR A 88 14.10 -1.72 -6.08
CA THR A 88 13.15 -0.66 -5.69
C THR A 88 11.76 -1.23 -5.46
N TYR A 89 11.37 -2.23 -6.26
CA TYR A 89 10.09 -2.93 -6.13
C TYR A 89 10.31 -4.43 -6.27
N VAL A 90 9.55 -5.21 -5.52
CA VAL A 90 9.48 -6.66 -5.66
C VAL A 90 8.03 -7.14 -5.66
N VAL A 91 7.79 -8.26 -6.33
CA VAL A 91 6.48 -8.93 -6.34
C VAL A 91 6.35 -9.74 -5.05
N LEU A 92 5.29 -9.50 -4.29
CA LEU A 92 4.96 -10.35 -3.14
C LEU A 92 4.28 -11.66 -3.60
N GLY A 93 3.32 -11.55 -4.50
CA GLY A 93 2.52 -12.68 -4.97
C GLY A 93 1.08 -12.27 -5.23
N PHE A 94 0.20 -13.24 -5.41
CA PHE A 94 -1.23 -13.03 -5.59
C PHE A 94 -1.96 -12.94 -4.24
N TYR A 95 -2.85 -11.96 -4.14
CA TYR A 95 -3.72 -11.71 -2.99
C TYR A 95 -5.14 -11.45 -3.49
N PHE A 96 -6.12 -11.69 -2.65
CA PHE A 96 -7.47 -11.17 -2.83
C PHE A 96 -7.79 -10.16 -1.73
N ILE A 97 -8.74 -9.27 -2.00
CA ILE A 97 -9.26 -8.38 -0.95
C ILE A 97 -10.27 -9.19 -0.14
N LYS A 98 -9.93 -9.47 1.12
CA LYS A 98 -10.77 -10.22 2.05
C LYS A 98 -11.86 -9.36 2.67
N ASP A 99 -11.54 -8.10 2.96
CA ASP A 99 -12.45 -7.16 3.59
C ASP A 99 -12.08 -5.71 3.23
N THR A 100 -13.04 -4.81 3.35
CA THR A 100 -12.87 -3.37 3.13
C THR A 100 -13.80 -2.57 4.05
N TRP A 101 -13.29 -1.45 4.55
CA TRP A 101 -14.03 -0.56 5.43
C TRP A 101 -13.52 0.87 5.29
N VAL A 102 -14.16 1.80 5.98
CA VAL A 102 -13.83 3.22 5.97
C VAL A 102 -13.42 3.66 7.37
N GLU A 103 -12.34 4.43 7.46
CA GLU A 103 -11.86 5.01 8.72
C GLU A 103 -11.64 6.53 8.58
N LEU A 104 -11.79 7.24 9.70
CA LEU A 104 -11.28 8.59 9.87
C LEU A 104 -9.83 8.53 10.32
N GLU A 105 -8.93 9.03 9.48
CA GLU A 105 -7.49 9.14 9.77
C GLU A 105 -7.15 10.59 10.14
N PRO A 106 -6.39 10.85 11.21
CA PRO A 106 -5.92 12.20 11.51
C PRO A 106 -5.10 12.76 10.33
N SER A 107 -5.37 14.00 9.90
CA SER A 107 -4.52 14.70 8.94
C SER A 107 -3.38 15.41 9.67
N ASP A 108 -2.21 15.43 9.05
CA ASP A 108 -1.06 16.25 9.47
C ASP A 108 -1.28 17.77 9.24
N SER A 109 -2.46 18.17 8.75
CA SER A 109 -2.81 19.58 8.59
C SER A 109 -2.88 20.29 9.94
N LYS A 110 -2.43 21.55 9.99
CA LYS A 110 -2.39 22.39 11.20
C LYS A 110 -3.72 22.49 11.96
N ASP A 111 -4.83 22.29 11.25
CA ASP A 111 -6.19 22.38 11.81
C ASP A 111 -6.69 21.07 12.44
N GLY A 112 -5.88 19.99 12.41
CA GLY A 112 -6.23 18.69 13.02
C GLY A 112 -7.42 17.96 12.39
N ALA A 113 -7.90 18.41 11.23
CA ALA A 113 -9.04 17.82 10.55
C ALA A 113 -8.79 16.35 10.19
N ALA A 114 -9.64 15.43 10.62
CA ALA A 114 -9.56 14.05 10.17
C ALA A 114 -10.06 13.92 8.73
N VAL A 115 -9.53 12.95 8.00
CA VAL A 115 -9.88 12.65 6.60
C VAL A 115 -10.35 11.20 6.46
N VAL A 116 -11.31 11.00 5.58
CA VAL A 116 -11.87 9.69 5.27
C VAL A 116 -10.88 8.88 4.43
N ARG A 117 -10.63 7.63 4.83
CA ARG A 117 -9.74 6.68 4.16
C ARG A 117 -10.45 5.34 3.97
N TYR A 118 -10.38 4.82 2.75
CA TYR A 118 -10.78 3.44 2.48
C TYR A 118 -9.62 2.51 2.84
N LYS A 119 -9.93 1.49 3.64
CA LYS A 119 -9.01 0.44 4.07
C LYS A 119 -9.36 -0.87 3.38
N PHE A 120 -8.33 -1.68 3.16
CA PHE A 120 -8.44 -2.97 2.48
C PHE A 120 -7.56 -3.99 3.19
N ALA A 121 -8.14 -5.16 3.47
CA ALA A 121 -7.42 -6.31 3.97
C ALA A 121 -7.08 -7.24 2.80
N PHE A 122 -5.81 -7.33 2.44
CA PHE A 122 -5.30 -8.19 1.39
C PHE A 122 -4.84 -9.52 1.98
N GLN A 123 -5.42 -10.62 1.52
CA GLN A 123 -5.13 -11.97 1.99
C GLN A 123 -4.43 -12.78 0.90
N TRP A 124 -3.35 -13.46 1.26
CA TRP A 124 -2.59 -14.37 0.40
C TRP A 124 -3.50 -15.41 -0.25
N CYS A 125 -3.39 -15.60 -1.56
CA CYS A 125 -4.13 -16.66 -2.25
C CYS A 125 -3.48 -18.03 -2.00
N ASP A 126 -4.28 -19.02 -1.64
CA ASP A 126 -3.85 -20.41 -1.52
C ASP A 126 -3.40 -20.99 -2.87
N GLY A 127 -2.61 -22.07 -2.83
CA GLY A 127 -2.09 -22.75 -4.02
C GLY A 127 -0.82 -22.13 -4.62
N GLN A 128 -0.40 -20.96 -4.14
CA GLN A 128 0.93 -20.41 -4.44
C GLN A 128 2.01 -21.03 -3.54
N PRO A 129 3.29 -21.04 -3.97
CA PRO A 129 4.40 -21.43 -3.11
C PRO A 129 4.47 -20.63 -1.81
N CYS A 130 5.22 -21.11 -0.82
CA CYS A 130 5.49 -20.33 0.39
C CYS A 130 6.05 -18.94 0.00
N PRO A 131 5.58 -17.84 0.63
CA PRO A 131 6.12 -16.52 0.35
C PRO A 131 7.64 -16.50 0.43
N TRP A 132 8.29 -15.95 -0.58
CA TRP A 132 9.74 -16.09 -0.77
C TRP A 132 10.58 -15.37 0.29
N TRP A 133 9.96 -14.48 1.06
CA TRP A 133 10.55 -13.79 2.20
C TRP A 133 10.39 -14.57 3.52
N LEU A 134 9.77 -15.75 3.50
CA LEU A 134 9.82 -16.67 4.62
C LEU A 134 11.00 -17.61 4.39
N SER A 135 11.81 -17.81 5.43
CA SER A 135 12.87 -18.83 5.39
C SER A 135 12.25 -20.16 4.99
N LYS A 136 12.88 -20.84 4.02
CA LYS A 136 12.65 -22.26 3.85
C LYS A 136 13.32 -22.93 5.04
N GLU A 137 12.53 -23.53 5.93
CA GLU A 137 13.05 -24.55 6.85
C GLU A 137 13.73 -25.67 6.06
#